data_AF-A0A511D3V5-F1
#
_entry.id   AF-A0A511D3V5-F1
#
_cell.length_a   1.000
_cell.length_b   1.000
_cell.length_c   1.000
_cell.angle_alpha   90.00
_cell.angle_beta   90.00
_cell.angle_gamma   90.00
#
_symmetry.space_group_name_H-M   'P 1'
#
loop_
_entity.id
_entity.type
_entity.pdbx_description
1 polymer ?
#
loop_
_entity_poly.entity_id
_entity_poly.type
_entity_poly.pdbx_seq_one_letter_code
_entity_poly.pdbx_strand_id
1 'polypeptide(L)'
;MSGQWEGRASGRNSAAWKRLRRFILDRDSHRCTWPTDHGPCGAPADQVDHIDRHGGDDPNNLRALCRPHHAIKTSAEGNAERWRHRERRPTRPHPGFLDQQGVGGAPHPATPP
;
A
#
# COMPACT_ATOMS: atom_id res chain seq x y z
N MET A 1 -22.56 21.92 -13.25
CA MET A 1 -23.07 20.55 -13.46
C MET A 1 -22.09 19.61 -12.79
N SER A 2 -22.50 19.03 -11.66
CA SER A 2 -21.69 18.17 -10.80
C SER A 2 -21.31 16.89 -11.53
N GLY A 3 -20.01 16.59 -11.59
CA GLY A 3 -19.49 15.35 -12.18
C GLY A 3 -20.02 14.13 -11.43
N GLN A 4 -20.73 13.26 -12.16
CA GLN A 4 -21.34 12.05 -11.65
C GLN A 4 -20.26 10.97 -11.48
N TRP A 5 -20.14 10.46 -10.25
CA TRP A 5 -19.33 9.30 -9.88
C TRP A 5 -20.12 8.04 -10.24
N GLU A 6 -20.25 7.74 -11.53
CA GLU A 6 -20.97 6.55 -11.99
C GLU A 6 -20.18 5.26 -11.72
N GLY A 7 -20.42 4.69 -10.54
CA GLY A 7 -21.29 3.52 -10.49
C GLY A 7 -20.85 2.27 -11.25
N ARG A 8 -19.56 1.93 -11.28
CA ARG A 8 -19.14 0.52 -11.25
C ARG A 8 -18.39 0.30 -9.96
N ALA A 9 -18.67 -0.79 -9.25
CA ALA A 9 -17.78 -1.26 -8.21
C ALA A 9 -16.45 -1.66 -8.88
N SER A 10 -15.62 -0.67 -9.20
CA SER A 10 -14.25 -0.84 -9.64
C SER A 10 -13.48 -1.23 -8.41
N GLY A 11 -13.12 -2.51 -8.31
CA GLY A 11 -12.36 -3.03 -7.19
C GLY A 11 -12.74 -4.46 -6.82
N ARG A 12 -11.96 -5.00 -5.89
CA ARG A 12 -12.02 -6.37 -5.38
C ARG A 12 -13.35 -6.75 -4.69
N ASN A 13 -14.33 -5.85 -4.65
CA ASN A 13 -15.69 -6.10 -4.13
C ASN A 13 -16.73 -6.34 -5.23
N SER A 14 -16.35 -6.24 -6.50
CA SER A 14 -17.24 -6.47 -7.64
C SER A 14 -17.69 -7.94 -7.74
N ALA A 15 -18.88 -8.16 -8.31
CA ALA A 15 -19.36 -9.53 -8.58
C ALA A 15 -18.45 -10.27 -9.58
N ALA A 16 -17.86 -9.55 -10.54
CA ALA A 16 -16.88 -10.10 -11.47
C ALA A 16 -15.64 -10.62 -10.74
N TRP A 17 -15.09 -9.82 -9.82
CA TRP A 17 -13.95 -10.23 -9.01
C TRP A 17 -14.26 -11.44 -8.12
N LYS A 18 -15.45 -11.47 -7.49
CA LYS A 18 -15.85 -12.63 -6.66
C LYS A 18 -15.91 -13.93 -7.48
N ARG A 19 -16.42 -13.87 -8.72
CA ARG A 19 -16.43 -15.01 -9.65
C ARG A 19 -15.01 -15.44 -10.04
N LEU A 20 -14.17 -14.48 -10.43
CA LEU A 20 -12.78 -14.73 -10.78
C LEU A 20 -11.99 -15.33 -9.61
N ARG A 21 -12.12 -14.76 -8.41
CA ARG A 21 -11.50 -15.28 -7.19
C ARG A 21 -11.90 -16.72 -6.91
N ARG A 22 -13.19 -17.06 -7.05
CA ARG A 22 -13.65 -18.44 -6.86
C ARG A 22 -13.05 -19.38 -7.90
N PHE A 23 -13.03 -18.98 -9.17
CA PHE A 23 -12.40 -19.75 -10.25
C PHE A 23 -10.92 -20.04 -9.95
N ILE A 24 -10.15 -19.04 -9.49
CA ILE A 24 -8.73 -19.23 -9.18
C ILE A 24 -8.52 -20.16 -7.99
N LEU A 25 -9.33 -20.02 -6.93
CA LEU A 25 -9.26 -20.94 -5.78
C LEU A 25 -9.60 -22.38 -6.19
N ASP A 26 -10.62 -22.57 -7.03
CA ASP A 26 -11.02 -23.89 -7.51
C ASP A 26 -9.95 -24.49 -8.45
N ARG A 27 -9.38 -23.70 -9.37
CA ARG A 27 -8.25 -24.09 -10.24
C ARG A 27 -7.05 -24.59 -9.42
N ASP A 28 -6.71 -23.85 -8.38
CA ASP A 28 -5.56 -24.15 -7.52
C ASP A 28 -5.91 -25.17 -6.43
N SER A 29 -7.09 -25.82 -6.50
CA SER A 29 -7.57 -26.83 -5.54
C SER A 29 -7.56 -26.33 -4.09
N HIS A 30 -7.80 -25.03 -3.89
CA HIS A 30 -7.71 -24.33 -2.60
C HIS A 30 -6.35 -24.53 -1.91
N ARG A 31 -5.28 -24.72 -2.69
CA ARG A 31 -3.91 -24.90 -2.21
C ARG A 31 -3.04 -23.73 -2.63
N CYS A 32 -2.14 -23.35 -1.74
CA CYS A 32 -1.19 -22.27 -1.97
C CYS A 32 -0.21 -22.69 -3.08
N THR A 33 -0.13 -21.89 -4.14
CA THR A 33 0.77 -22.13 -5.27
C THR A 33 2.04 -21.28 -5.21
N TRP A 34 2.32 -20.69 -4.04
CA TRP A 34 3.57 -19.97 -3.80
C TRP A 34 4.79 -20.88 -4.02
N PRO A 35 5.76 -20.48 -4.86
CA PRO A 35 6.95 -21.29 -5.12
C PRO A 35 7.88 -21.31 -3.91
N THR A 36 8.34 -22.49 -3.54
CA THR A 36 9.35 -22.74 -2.50
C THR A 36 10.46 -23.62 -3.07
N ASP A 37 11.53 -23.84 -2.31
CA ASP A 37 12.67 -24.68 -2.72
C ASP A 37 12.27 -26.14 -2.98
N HIS A 38 11.13 -26.59 -2.44
CA HIS A 38 10.62 -27.95 -2.57
C HIS A 38 9.37 -28.06 -3.44
N GLY A 39 9.02 -27.00 -4.18
CA GLY A 39 7.82 -26.93 -5.01
C GLY A 39 6.75 -25.98 -4.46
N PRO A 40 5.49 -26.09 -4.88
CA PRO A 40 4.42 -25.21 -4.40
C PRO A 40 4.13 -25.47 -2.91
N CYS A 41 3.90 -24.40 -2.15
CA CYS A 41 3.65 -24.47 -0.71
C CYS A 41 2.55 -25.47 -0.29
N GLY A 42 1.46 -25.60 -1.05
CA GLY A 42 0.42 -26.61 -0.82
C GLY A 42 -0.50 -26.38 0.41
N ALA A 43 -0.18 -25.43 1.29
CA ALA A 43 -1.03 -25.09 2.44
C ALA A 43 -2.43 -24.60 2.01
N PRO A 44 -3.47 -24.71 2.85
CA PRO A 44 -4.80 -24.18 2.53
C PRO A 44 -4.75 -22.69 2.14
N ALA A 45 -5.34 -22.36 0.99
CA ALA A 45 -5.39 -21.01 0.46
C ALA A 45 -6.79 -20.41 0.55
N ASP A 46 -6.88 -19.22 1.13
CA ASP A 46 -8.09 -18.40 1.19
C ASP A 46 -7.90 -17.03 0.56
N GLN A 47 -6.70 -16.69 0.07
CA GLN A 47 -6.39 -15.44 -0.60
C GLN A 47 -6.09 -15.68 -2.08
N VAL A 48 -6.40 -14.68 -2.91
CA VAL A 48 -6.00 -14.65 -4.33
C VAL A 48 -5.30 -13.33 -4.55
N ASP A 49 -4.09 -13.39 -5.11
CA ASP A 49 -3.25 -12.23 -5.35
C ASP A 49 -2.59 -12.32 -6.74
N HIS A 50 -2.21 -11.17 -7.26
CA HIS A 50 -1.53 -11.04 -8.54
C HIS A 50 -0.12 -11.64 -8.47
N ILE A 51 0.36 -12.24 -9.57
CA ILE A 51 1.74 -12.70 -9.71
C ILE A 51 2.63 -11.49 -9.96
N ASP A 52 2.32 -10.76 -11.02
CA ASP A 52 2.82 -9.42 -11.28
C ASP A 52 1.72 -8.42 -10.95
N ARG A 53 2.00 -7.54 -9.98
CA ARG A 53 1.09 -6.49 -9.53
C ARG A 53 0.66 -5.55 -10.66
N HIS A 54 1.45 -5.42 -11.72
CA HIS A 54 1.15 -4.56 -12.86
C HIS A 54 0.46 -5.30 -14.03
N GLY A 55 0.32 -6.63 -13.95
CA GLY A 55 -0.17 -7.49 -15.03
C GLY A 55 -1.69 -7.63 -15.20
N GLY A 56 -2.49 -6.79 -14.53
CA GLY A 56 -3.96 -6.84 -14.61
C GLY A 56 -4.59 -8.12 -14.03
N ASP A 57 -5.92 -8.25 -14.18
CA ASP A 57 -6.72 -9.34 -13.59
C ASP A 57 -6.83 -10.59 -14.48
N ASP A 58 -5.84 -10.86 -15.34
CA ASP A 58 -5.83 -12.09 -16.14
C ASP A 58 -5.71 -13.32 -15.22
N PRO A 59 -6.48 -14.40 -15.44
CA PRO A 59 -6.40 -15.59 -14.60
C PRO A 59 -4.99 -16.19 -14.47
N ASN A 60 -4.15 -16.08 -15.50
CA ASN A 60 -2.77 -16.55 -15.46
C ASN A 60 -1.87 -15.68 -14.61
N ASN A 61 -2.24 -14.41 -14.42
CA ASN A 61 -1.56 -13.48 -13.52
C ASN A 61 -2.12 -13.54 -12.09
N LEU A 62 -3.01 -14.49 -11.77
CA LEU A 62 -3.57 -14.65 -10.43
C LEU A 62 -3.16 -16.00 -9.83
N ARG A 63 -2.93 -16.04 -8.52
CA ARG A 63 -2.61 -17.27 -7.78
C ARG A 63 -3.29 -17.34 -6.43
N ALA A 64 -3.63 -18.55 -6.00
CA ALA A 64 -4.11 -18.83 -4.65
C ALA A 64 -2.95 -18.84 -3.64
N LEU A 65 -3.12 -18.11 -2.54
CA LEU A 65 -2.12 -17.97 -1.47
C LEU A 65 -2.70 -18.30 -0.10
N CYS A 66 -1.88 -18.92 0.74
CA CYS A 66 -2.13 -18.98 2.17
C CYS A 66 -1.79 -17.63 2.83
N ARG A 67 -2.34 -17.38 4.01
CA ARG A 67 -2.16 -16.10 4.73
C ARG A 67 -0.69 -15.69 4.95
N PRO A 68 0.23 -16.59 5.34
CA PRO A 68 1.64 -16.23 5.53
C PRO A 68 2.29 -15.72 4.23
N HIS A 69 2.12 -16.45 3.12
CA HIS A 69 2.72 -16.06 1.84
C HIS A 69 2.07 -14.81 1.25
N HIS A 70 0.76 -14.63 1.44
CA HIS A 70 0.08 -13.39 1.08
C HIS A 70 0.64 -12.18 1.85
N ALA A 71 0.89 -12.33 3.17
CA ALA A 71 1.49 -11.27 3.99
C ALA A 71 2.93 -10.95 3.56
N ILE A 72 3.74 -11.97 3.25
CA ILE A 72 5.11 -11.80 2.74
C ILE A 72 5.09 -10.98 1.45
N LYS A 73 4.24 -11.36 0.49
CA LYS A 73 4.12 -10.65 -0.78
C LYS A 73 3.68 -9.20 -0.58
N THR A 74 2.58 -8.99 0.15
CA THR A 74 2.03 -7.66 0.40
C THR A 74 3.07 -6.74 1.05
N SER A 75 3.84 -7.27 2.01
CA SER A 75 4.90 -6.52 2.69
C SER A 75 6.04 -6.15 1.73
N ALA A 76 6.49 -7.08 0.90
CA ALA A 76 7.54 -6.85 -0.09
C ALA A 76 7.12 -5.78 -1.11
N GLU A 77 5.90 -5.88 -1.63
CA GLU A 77 5.37 -4.92 -2.59
C GLU A 77 5.16 -3.53 -1.99
N GLY A 78 4.57 -3.46 -0.79
CA GLY A 78 4.41 -2.20 -0.07
C GLY A 78 5.76 -1.53 0.22
N ASN A 79 6.79 -2.32 0.54
CA ASN A 79 8.13 -1.79 0.70
C ASN A 79 8.67 -1.23 -0.62
N ALA A 80 8.55 -1.97 -1.72
CA ALA A 80 9.00 -1.54 -3.04
C ALA A 80 8.32 -0.24 -3.51
N GLU A 81 7.01 -0.10 -3.31
CA GLU A 81 6.27 1.11 -3.65
C GLU A 81 6.68 2.31 -2.80
N ARG A 82 6.90 2.13 -1.49
CA ARG A 82 7.38 3.23 -0.63
C ARG A 82 8.69 3.81 -1.14
N TRP A 83 9.61 2.98 -1.62
CA TRP A 83 10.87 3.47 -2.18
C TRP A 83 10.67 4.21 -3.51
N ARG A 84 9.73 3.76 -4.36
CA ARG A 84 9.41 4.40 -5.64
C ARG A 84 8.74 5.77 -5.48
N HIS A 85 7.85 5.92 -4.51
CA HIS A 85 7.09 7.15 -4.25
C HIS A 85 7.73 8.05 -3.19
N ARG A 86 8.99 7.81 -2.82
CA ARG A 86 9.65 8.61 -1.80
C ARG A 86 10.14 9.94 -2.37
N GLU A 87 9.26 10.93 -2.37
CA GLU A 87 9.69 12.32 -2.24
C GLU A 87 10.24 12.50 -0.82
N ARG A 88 11.52 12.85 -0.70
CA ARG A 88 12.10 13.13 0.61
C ARG A 88 11.39 14.35 1.17
N ARG A 89 10.56 14.18 2.20
CA ARG A 89 10.05 15.31 2.98
C ARG A 89 11.25 16.16 3.39
N PRO A 90 11.32 17.45 3.02
CA PRO A 90 12.39 18.32 3.46
C PRO A 90 12.46 18.27 4.99
N THR A 91 13.67 18.12 5.54
CA THR A 91 13.88 18.20 6.98
C THR A 91 13.55 19.61 7.42
N ARG A 92 12.34 19.83 7.95
CA ARG A 92 12.04 21.06 8.69
C ARG A 92 12.78 20.99 10.03
N PRO A 93 13.39 22.09 10.51
CA PRO A 93 13.93 22.13 11.86
C PRO A 93 12.83 21.74 12.86
N HIS A 94 13.19 20.93 13.86
CA HIS A 94 12.27 20.62 14.94
C HIS A 94 11.96 21.92 15.72
N PRO A 95 10.71 22.10 16.21
CA PRO A 95 10.29 23.35 16.86
C PRO A 95 11.12 23.73 18.09
N GLY A 96 11.82 22.78 18.73
CA GLY A 96 12.77 23.04 19.81
C GLY A 96 14.10 23.69 19.37
N PHE A 97 14.30 23.94 18.06
CA PHE A 97 15.51 24.59 17.52
C PHE A 97 15.28 26.07 17.14
N LEU A 98 14.08 26.61 17.32
CA LEU A 98 13.73 28.00 16.96
C LEU A 98 13.87 29.01 18.12
N ASP A 99 14.37 28.58 19.28
CA ASP A 99 14.41 29.41 20.50
C ASP A 99 15.83 29.91 20.85
N GLN A 100 16.64 30.38 19.88
CA GLN A 100 17.95 30.97 20.23
C GLN A 100 18.39 32.19 19.40
N GLN A 101 17.56 32.78 18.51
CA GLN A 101 18.00 33.94 17.71
C GLN A 101 16.95 35.07 17.62
N GLY A 102 17.02 35.99 18.60
CA GLY A 102 16.95 37.44 18.41
C GLY A 102 15.66 38.09 17.87
N VAL A 103 14.84 38.66 18.78
CA VAL A 103 14.03 39.85 18.46
C VAL A 103 14.53 41.02 19.32
N GLY A 104 15.05 42.04 18.65
CA GLY A 104 15.51 43.28 19.28
C GLY A 104 14.34 44.06 19.89
N GLY A 105 14.40 44.29 21.20
CA GLY A 105 13.53 45.24 21.89
C GLY A 105 14.06 46.66 21.72
N ALA A 106 13.22 47.55 21.21
CA ALA A 106 13.50 48.99 21.06
C ALA A 106 13.75 49.67 22.42
N PRO A 107 14.57 50.74 22.49
CA PRO A 107 14.77 51.48 23.73
C PRO A 107 13.54 52.33 24.08
N HIS A 108 13.10 52.25 25.34
CA HIS A 108 12.06 53.10 25.93
C HIS A 108 12.61 54.52 26.18
N PRO A 109 11.89 55.61 25.87
CA PRO A 109 12.32 56.95 26.24
C PRO A 109 12.04 57.23 27.72
N ALA A 110 13.05 57.74 28.43
CA ALA A 110 12.90 58.26 29.78
C ALA A 110 12.15 59.60 29.76
N THR A 111 11.13 59.74 30.60
CA THR A 111 10.44 61.03 30.86
C THR A 111 10.94 61.60 32.19
N PRO A 112 11.54 62.80 32.23
CA PRO A 112 11.91 63.48 33.46
C PRO A 112 10.77 64.39 33.96
N PRO A 113 10.82 64.79 35.25
CA PRO A 113 11.07 66.19 35.56
C PRO A 113 12.47 66.42 36.17
#